data_AF-A0A2S6MVH8-F1
#
_entry.id   AF-A0A2S6MVH8-F1
#
_cell.length_a   1.000
_cell.length_b   1.000
_cell.length_c   1.000
_cell.angle_alpha   90.00
_cell.angle_beta   90.00
_cell.angle_gamma   90.00
#
_symmetry.space_group_name_H-M   'P 1'
#
loop_
_entity.id
_entity.type
_entity.pdbx_description
1 polymer ?
#
loop_
_entity_poly.entity_id
_entity_poly.type
_entity_poly.pdbx_seq_one_letter_code
_entity_poly.pdbx_strand_id
1 'polypeptide(L)' 'MILCSCNVISDRDVHVAAKPCGARAKRPSEVFCSLGRAPKCGKCVRAIRAALEAHCGGEASHARETADLRACA' A
#
# COMPACT_ATOMS: atom_id res chain seq x y z
N MET A 1 5.04 -6.31 -3.58
CA MET A 1 5.99 -5.17 -3.63
C MET A 1 6.39 -4.73 -2.22
N ILE A 2 7.63 -4.28 -1.98
CA ILE A 2 8.01 -3.57 -0.73
C ILE A 2 7.64 -2.09 -0.87
N LEU A 3 6.85 -1.57 0.06
CA LEU A 3 6.43 -0.17 0.10
C LEU A 3 7.31 0.68 1.03
N CYS A 4 7.85 0.10 2.10
CA CYS A 4 8.71 0.81 3.05
C CYS A 4 9.99 0.02 3.34
N SER A 5 11.15 0.54 2.93
CA SER A 5 12.43 -0.07 3.25
C SER A 5 12.83 0.11 4.71
N CYS A 6 12.55 1.27 5.31
CA CYS A 6 12.98 1.59 6.68
C CYS A 6 12.34 0.68 7.74
N ASN A 7 11.14 0.20 7.44
CA ASN A 7 10.35 -0.66 8.30
C ASN A 7 10.07 -2.01 7.66
N VAL A 8 10.60 -2.33 6.47
CA VAL A 8 10.36 -3.58 5.73
C VAL A 8 8.86 -3.93 5.67
N ILE A 9 8.06 -3.01 5.13
CA ILE A 9 6.60 -3.19 4.95
C ILE A 9 6.33 -3.50 3.49
N SER A 10 5.67 -4.61 3.24
CA SER A 10 5.19 -5.03 1.93
C SER A 10 3.75 -4.64 1.70
N ASP A 11 3.36 -4.65 0.43
CA ASP A 11 1.98 -4.50 -0.03
C ASP A 11 1.04 -5.53 0.64
N ARG A 12 1.51 -6.79 0.78
CA ARG A 12 0.79 -7.83 1.54
C ARG A 12 0.58 -7.45 3.00
N ASP A 13 1.57 -6.85 3.65
CA ASP A 13 1.43 -6.38 5.04
C ASP A 13 0.38 -5.27 5.15
N VAL A 14 0.28 -4.39 4.14
CA VAL A 14 -0.76 -3.36 4.07
C VAL A 14 -2.14 -4.00 3.89
N HIS A 15 -2.26 -5.01 3.03
CA HIS A 15 -3.51 -5.75 2.83
C HIS A 15 -3.96 -6.49 4.10
N VAL A 16 -3.04 -7.18 4.79
CA VAL A 16 -3.34 -7.83 6.07
C VAL A 16 -3.71 -6.80 7.14
N ALA A 17 -3.09 -5.62 7.12
CA ALA A 17 -3.42 -4.54 8.03
C ALA A 17 -4.73 -3.83 7.67
N ALA A 18 -5.23 -3.92 6.43
CA ALA A 18 -6.43 -3.23 5.99
C ALA A 18 -7.69 -3.81 6.68
N LYS A 19 -8.70 -2.97 6.87
CA LYS A 19 -9.99 -3.40 7.41
C LYS A 19 -10.92 -3.85 6.28
N PRO A 20 -11.93 -4.70 6.55
CA PRO A 20 -12.94 -5.06 5.58
C PRO A 20 -13.63 -3.82 5.00
N CYS A 21 -13.98 -3.86 3.71
CA CYS A 21 -14.69 -2.79 3.02
C CYS A 21 -15.97 -2.40 3.78
N GLY A 22 -16.11 -1.11 4.12
CA GLY A 22 -17.22 -0.59 4.93
C GLY A 22 -16.79 -0.01 6.28
N ALA A 23 -15.61 -0.39 6.79
CA ALA A 23 -14.94 0.38 7.83
C ALA A 23 -14.17 1.55 7.22
N ARG A 24 -14.03 2.67 7.96
CA ARG A 24 -13.19 3.79 7.53
C ARG A 24 -11.80 3.27 7.15
N ALA A 25 -11.36 3.54 5.91
CA ALA A 25 -10.04 3.13 5.42
C ALA A 25 -8.96 3.50 6.44
N LYS A 26 -8.07 2.55 6.76
CA LYS A 26 -6.99 2.79 7.72
C LYS A 26 -6.17 4.00 7.26
N ARG A 27 -5.70 4.81 8.22
CA ARG A 27 -4.64 5.77 7.93
C ARG A 27 -3.31 5.02 7.81
N PRO A 28 -2.35 5.49 7.00
CA PRO A 28 -1.02 4.86 6.94
C PRO A 28 -0.37 4.69 8.32
N SER A 29 -0.56 5.63 9.24
CA SER A 29 -0.11 5.52 10.64
C SER A 29 -0.64 4.28 11.37
N GLU A 30 -1.89 3.88 11.09
CA GLU A 30 -2.52 2.71 11.69
C GLU A 30 -1.97 1.40 11.13
N VAL A 31 -1.41 1.41 9.91
CA VAL A 31 -0.67 0.26 9.36
C VAL A 31 0.61 0.03 10.16
N PHE A 32 1.41 1.09 10.37
CA PHE A 32 2.62 0.99 11.18
C PHE A 32 2.29 0.49 12.60
N CYS A 33 1.26 1.06 13.22
CA CYS A 33 0.80 0.67 14.55
C CYS A 33 0.36 -0.80 14.62
N SER A 34 -0.41 -1.30 13.65
CA SER A 34 -0.80 -2.72 13.63
C SER A 34 0.35 -3.70 13.43
N LEU A 35 1.47 -3.23 12.88
CA LEU A 35 2.68 -4.03 12.72
C LEU A 35 3.66 -3.86 13.88
N GLY A 36 3.32 -3.08 14.91
CA GLY A 36 4.21 -2.77 16.03
C GLY A 36 5.42 -1.90 15.64
N ARG A 37 5.28 -1.07 14.59
CA ARG A 37 6.36 -0.25 14.02
C ARG A 37 6.04 1.23 14.15
N ALA A 38 7.07 2.07 14.26
CA ALA A 38 6.95 3.52 14.19
C ALA A 38 7.37 4.03 12.79
N PRO A 39 6.74 5.09 12.26
CA PRO A 39 7.19 5.72 11.01
C PRO A 39 8.59 6.33 11.18
N LYS A 40 9.44 6.20 10.15
CA LYS A 40 10.82 6.73 10.13
C LYS A 40 10.94 7.94 9.21
N CYS A 41 11.08 7.72 7.90
CA CYS A 41 11.30 8.80 6.92
C CYS A 41 10.02 9.25 6.18
N GLY A 42 8.89 8.54 6.34
CA GLY A 42 7.60 8.91 5.75
C GLY A 42 7.46 8.75 4.23
N LYS A 43 8.52 8.43 3.48
CA LYS A 43 8.50 8.33 2.00
C LYS A 43 7.43 7.38 1.45
N CYS A 44 7.14 6.32 2.19
CA CYS A 44 6.16 5.29 1.83
C CYS A 44 4.70 5.69 2.08
N VAL A 45 4.40 6.81 2.74
CA VAL A 45 3.04 7.16 3.20
C VAL A 45 2.05 7.27 2.05
N ARG A 46 2.46 7.87 0.91
CA ARG A 46 1.61 7.99 -0.28
C ARG A 46 1.32 6.62 -0.90
N ALA A 47 2.33 5.76 -1.01
CA ALA A 47 2.19 4.42 -1.58
C ALA A 47 1.30 3.52 -0.70
N ILE A 48 1.50 3.55 0.62
CA ILE A 48 0.64 2.82 1.58
C ILE A 48 -0.81 3.31 1.47
N ARG A 49 -1.03 4.62 1.35
CA ARG A 49 -2.39 5.17 1.17
C ARG A 49 -3.05 4.67 -0.12
N ALA A 50 -2.32 4.68 -1.23
CA ALA A 50 -2.83 4.18 -2.51
C ALA A 50 -3.19 2.69 -2.43
N ALA A 51 -2.35 1.87 -1.78
CA ALA A 51 -2.64 0.46 -1.56
C ALA A 51 -3.89 0.22 -0.69
N LEU A 52 -4.09 1.02 0.36
CA LEU A 52 -5.30 0.98 1.19
C LEU A 52 -6.56 1.38 0.41
N GLU A 53 -6.47 2.42 -0.42
CA GLU A 53 -7.58 2.88 -1.27
C GLU A 53 -7.92 1.83 -2.35
N ALA A 54 -6.92 1.20 -2.97
CA ALA A 54 -7.11 0.12 -3.94
C ALA A 54 -7.83 -1.10 -3.32
N HIS A 55 -7.56 -1.40 -2.05
CA HIS A 55 -8.20 -2.51 -1.35
C HIS A 55 -9.70 -2.29 -1.08
N CYS A 56 -10.11 -1.03 -0.87
CA CYS A 56 -11.53 -0.69 -0.65
C CYS A 56 -12.32 -0.53 -1.95
N GLY A 57 -11.66 -0.21 -3.07
CA GLY A 57 -12.29 0.11 -4.35
C GLY A 57 -12.63 -1.10 -5.23
N GLY A 58 -12.16 -2.30 -4.91
CA GLY A 58 -12.27 -3.48 -5.78
C GLY A 58 -11.44 -3.33 -7.06
N GLU A 59 -10.31 -4.04 -7.14
CA GLU A 59 -9.65 -4.48 -8.38
C GLU A 59 -9.70 -3.51 -9.60
N ALA A 60 -9.26 -2.26 -9.46
CA ALA A 60 -9.18 -1.32 -10.58
C ALA A 60 -7.77 -0.78 -10.89
N SER A 61 -6.71 -1.39 -10.34
CA SER A 61 -5.34 -0.89 -10.50
C SER A 61 -4.30 -1.89 -10.99
N HIS A 62 -4.68 -3.12 -11.37
CA HIS A 62 -3.76 -4.07 -12.04
C HIS A 62 -3.60 -3.77 -13.55
N ALA A 63 -3.62 -2.49 -13.96
CA ALA A 63 -3.55 -2.10 -15.37
C ALA A 63 -2.60 -0.92 -15.66
N ARG A 64 -1.72 -0.53 -14.74
CA ARG A 64 -0.75 0.56 -15.00
C ARG A 64 0.72 0.13 -15.05
N GLU A 65 1.05 -1.11 -14.73
CA GLU A 65 2.44 -1.60 -14.73
C GLU A 65 2.76 -2.63 -15.84
N THR A 66 1.96 -2.68 -16.91
CA THR A 66 2.33 -3.35 -18.17
C THR A 66 2.38 -2.42 -19.39
N ALA A 67 2.16 -1.12 -19.20
CA ALA A 67 2.19 -0.14 -20.30
C ALA A 67 3.59 0.45 -20.60
N ASP A 68 4.64 0.08 -19.86
CA ASP A 68 6.00 0.61 -20.06
C ASP A 68 7.00 -0.41 -20.66
N LEU A 69 6.50 -1.52 -21.22
CA LEU A 69 7.34 -2.54 -21.89
C LEU A 69 6.97 -2.72 -23.37
N ARG A 70 6.64 -1.62 -24.06
CA ARG A 70 6.49 -1.61 -25.52
C ARG A 70 6.99 -0.33 -26.21
N ALA A 71 8.02 0.30 -25.64
CA ALA A 71 8.73 1.41 -26.27
C ALA A 71 10.04 1.00 -27.00
N CYS A 72 10.43 -0.28 -27.00
CA CYS A 72 11.56 -0.78 -27.79
C CYS A 72 11.26 -2.19 -28.33
N ALA A 73 10.54 -2.29 -29.45
CA ALA A 73 10.62 -3.39 -30.42
C ALA A 73 9.94 -2.99 -31.74
#